data_AF-A0A6P8LHV3-F1
#
_entry.id   AF-A0A6P8LHV3-F1
#
_cell.length_a   1.000
_cell.length_b   1.000
_cell.length_c   1.000
_cell.angle_alpha   90.00
_cell.angle_beta   90.00
_cell.angle_gamma   90.00
#
_symmetry.space_group_name_H-M   'P 1'
#
loop_
_entity.id
_entity.type
_entity.pdbx_description
1 polymer ?
#
loop_
_entity_poly.entity_id
_entity_poly.type
_entity_poly.pdbx_seq_one_letter_code
_entity_poly.pdbx_strand_id
1 'polypeptide(L)'
;MTYSHVAEGPWIAASKVEFSRCLTGVWSLGLLRGPDSTTTDAKAVYRPDKQSCALVPFAHTGPDFVTATMRLQTFSLLFFVSVLVVRQVSAHGRLIEPPSRASMWRYGFDTPHDYNDHECYCGGFTRQWQRNKGKCGICGDAWDAPTPRLHETGGKFGNGVIVRKYRTGSVIPVRVELTANHHGYFEFRTCSMTYKGKEVDQECLDQHLLRSKNESIRYYPGPGNKIFEAFYKLPDDLTCAQCVFQWRYVAGNNWGDCGNGTGAVGCGPQEEFRACADISIGDDVEPLSPRPPAEPPTKSIPEEKSPTDTTLVPEPSGPYWLFSIIIAGTCLLVVLAAMALLYSYYYHSGRAKKWLMTRRLLTPESPPVAPPRHKKHNTFNAPLQL
;
A
#
# COMPACT_ATOMS: atom_id res chain seq x y z
N MET A 1 -29.45 -11.78 -42.11
CA MET A 1 -30.44 -12.83 -41.79
C MET A 1 -30.54 -12.97 -40.29
N THR A 2 -31.74 -13.01 -39.75
CA THR A 2 -32.01 -13.43 -38.37
C THR A 2 -31.98 -14.95 -38.26
N TYR A 3 -31.52 -15.50 -37.13
CA TYR A 3 -32.15 -16.69 -36.57
C TYR A 3 -32.07 -16.66 -35.04
N SER A 4 -33.23 -16.85 -34.42
CA SER A 4 -33.37 -17.03 -32.97
C SER A 4 -33.50 -18.52 -32.67
N HIS A 5 -33.19 -18.95 -31.45
CA HIS A 5 -33.73 -20.19 -30.91
C HIS A 5 -34.31 -19.99 -29.52
N VAL A 6 -35.48 -20.59 -29.31
CA VAL A 6 -36.24 -20.61 -28.06
C VAL A 6 -36.03 -21.99 -27.42
N ALA A 7 -36.01 -22.01 -26.09
CA ALA A 7 -36.26 -23.20 -25.28
C ALA A 7 -37.20 -22.82 -24.14
N GLU A 8 -38.06 -23.74 -23.71
CA GLU A 8 -39.26 -23.44 -22.92
C GLU A 8 -39.08 -23.65 -21.41
N GLY A 9 -40.04 -23.16 -20.61
CA GLY A 9 -40.00 -23.23 -19.14
C GLY A 9 -40.36 -24.60 -18.56
N PRO A 10 -40.51 -24.68 -17.21
CA PRO A 10 -41.89 -24.77 -16.72
C PRO A 10 -42.23 -23.99 -15.42
N TRP A 11 -43.50 -23.59 -15.35
CA TRP A 11 -44.41 -23.46 -14.19
C TRP A 11 -43.89 -23.33 -12.75
N ILE A 12 -44.43 -22.33 -12.03
CA ILE A 12 -45.16 -22.52 -10.75
C ILE A 12 -46.14 -21.34 -10.56
N ALA A 13 -47.29 -21.60 -9.92
CA ALA A 13 -48.44 -20.69 -9.90
C ALA A 13 -48.37 -19.61 -8.79
N ALA A 14 -48.97 -18.45 -9.05
CA ALA A 14 -49.19 -17.40 -8.06
C ALA A 14 -50.49 -17.66 -7.26
N SER A 15 -50.38 -17.82 -5.95
CA SER A 15 -51.53 -17.91 -5.04
C SER A 15 -51.99 -16.51 -4.60
N LYS A 16 -53.19 -16.10 -5.04
CA LYS A 16 -53.94 -15.05 -4.35
C LYS A 16 -54.40 -15.58 -3.00
N VAL A 17 -54.20 -14.80 -1.94
CA VAL A 17 -55.03 -14.86 -0.73
C VAL A 17 -55.47 -13.42 -0.43
N GLU A 18 -56.74 -13.13 -0.67
CA GLU A 18 -57.38 -11.92 -0.15
C GLU A 18 -57.73 -12.16 1.32
N PHE A 19 -57.61 -11.12 2.14
CA PHE A 19 -58.31 -11.06 3.43
C PHE A 19 -58.93 -9.68 3.60
N SER A 20 -60.11 -9.63 4.22
CA SER A 20 -61.05 -8.52 4.10
C SER A 20 -61.42 -7.91 5.44
N ARG A 21 -61.66 -6.59 5.42
CA ARG A 21 -62.46 -5.79 6.39
C ARG A 21 -61.97 -5.59 7.83
N CYS A 22 -61.95 -4.31 8.21
CA CYS A 22 -62.49 -3.75 9.48
C CYS A 22 -61.73 -4.00 10.80
N LEU A 23 -61.86 -3.17 11.87
CA LEU A 23 -62.68 -1.95 12.10
C LEU A 23 -62.00 -1.01 13.14
N THR A 24 -62.69 0.08 13.53
CA THR A 24 -62.38 1.05 14.61
C THR A 24 -62.66 0.47 16.02
N GLY A 25 -62.37 1.10 17.17
CA GLY A 25 -61.99 2.50 17.48
C GLY A 25 -61.80 2.79 18.98
N VAL A 26 -62.12 4.03 19.40
CA VAL A 26 -61.87 4.63 20.74
C VAL A 26 -63.04 4.40 21.73
N TRP A 27 -62.88 4.69 23.04
CA TRP A 27 -63.80 4.35 24.14
C TRP A 27 -64.21 5.52 25.07
N SER A 28 -65.33 5.33 25.80
CA SER A 28 -65.89 6.13 26.93
C SER A 28 -66.54 7.49 26.55
N LEU A 29 -67.62 8.02 27.16
CA LEU A 29 -68.47 7.70 28.36
C LEU A 29 -69.85 8.42 28.19
N GLY A 30 -71.00 8.20 28.85
CA GLY A 30 -71.56 7.18 29.78
C GLY A 30 -72.78 7.72 30.59
N LEU A 31 -73.33 6.91 31.52
CA LEU A 31 -74.31 7.21 32.62
C LEU A 31 -75.83 7.50 32.36
N LEU A 32 -76.65 6.53 32.83
CA LEU A 32 -77.88 6.63 33.68
C LEU A 32 -79.33 6.96 33.17
N ARG A 33 -80.26 6.27 33.86
CA ARG A 33 -81.75 6.36 33.96
C ARG A 33 -82.63 5.80 32.81
N GLY A 34 -83.79 5.23 33.21
CA GLY A 34 -84.90 4.73 32.38
C GLY A 34 -86.24 5.40 32.80
N PRO A 35 -87.45 4.79 32.65
CA PRO A 35 -87.74 3.35 32.49
C PRO A 35 -88.74 2.99 31.34
N ASP A 36 -89.30 1.78 31.44
CA ASP A 36 -90.57 1.26 30.88
C ASP A 36 -90.69 0.61 29.48
N SER A 37 -91.54 -0.44 29.48
CA SER A 37 -92.14 -1.22 28.37
C SER A 37 -91.30 -2.25 27.58
N THR A 38 -91.80 -3.49 27.64
CA THR A 38 -91.86 -4.59 26.63
C THR A 38 -91.26 -4.33 25.23
N THR A 39 -90.62 -5.31 24.54
CA THR A 39 -91.07 -6.70 24.32
C THR A 39 -89.95 -7.62 23.76
N THR A 40 -90.07 -8.94 23.97
CA THR A 40 -89.48 -10.08 23.18
C THR A 40 -87.98 -10.17 22.87
N ASP A 41 -87.38 -11.23 23.43
CA ASP A 41 -86.28 -12.09 22.94
C ASP A 41 -85.29 -11.63 21.85
N ALA A 42 -84.04 -11.40 22.28
CA ALA A 42 -82.84 -11.86 21.58
C ALA A 42 -81.68 -12.09 22.58
N LYS A 43 -81.40 -13.35 22.94
CA LYS A 43 -80.29 -13.67 23.88
C LYS A 43 -78.92 -13.65 23.20
N ALA A 44 -78.29 -12.48 23.19
CA ALA A 44 -76.84 -12.33 22.98
C ALA A 44 -76.20 -11.82 24.28
N VAL A 45 -75.33 -12.62 24.92
CA VAL A 45 -74.55 -12.20 26.10
C VAL A 45 -73.07 -12.48 25.87
N TYR A 46 -72.33 -11.40 25.63
CA TYR A 46 -70.89 -11.35 25.54
C TYR A 46 -70.26 -11.40 26.94
N ARG A 47 -69.32 -12.32 27.20
CA ARG A 47 -68.47 -12.29 28.40
C ARG A 47 -67.17 -11.53 28.09
N PRO A 48 -66.91 -10.37 28.72
CA PRO A 48 -65.56 -9.84 28.81
C PRO A 48 -64.82 -10.52 29.95
N ASP A 49 -63.71 -11.20 29.67
CA ASP A 49 -62.79 -11.68 30.71
C ASP A 49 -61.32 -11.43 30.31
N LYS A 50 -60.46 -11.37 31.32
CA LYS A 50 -59.19 -10.63 31.28
C LYS A 50 -58.19 -11.16 30.25
N GLN A 51 -57.70 -10.27 29.37
CA GLN A 51 -56.39 -10.43 28.75
C GLN A 51 -55.34 -9.65 29.55
N SER A 52 -54.47 -10.38 30.26
CA SER A 52 -53.24 -9.84 30.82
C SER A 52 -52.28 -9.44 29.69
N CYS A 53 -51.70 -8.25 29.76
CA CYS A 53 -50.65 -7.82 28.83
C CYS A 53 -49.34 -8.57 29.09
N ALA A 54 -49.23 -9.80 28.60
CA ALA A 54 -47.95 -10.50 28.52
C ALA A 54 -47.06 -9.82 27.47
N LEU A 55 -45.88 -9.36 27.89
CA LEU A 55 -44.84 -8.90 26.99
C LEU A 55 -44.28 -10.10 26.22
N VAL A 56 -44.83 -10.39 25.04
CA VAL A 56 -44.22 -11.34 24.09
C VAL A 56 -42.99 -10.66 23.47
N PRO A 57 -41.76 -11.15 23.73
CA PRO A 57 -40.59 -10.59 23.08
C PRO A 57 -40.65 -10.93 21.59
N PHE A 58 -40.64 -9.91 20.72
CA PHE A 58 -40.67 -10.09 19.27
C PHE A 58 -39.28 -10.51 18.75
N ALA A 59 -38.87 -11.73 19.11
CA ALA A 59 -37.64 -12.36 18.68
C ALA A 59 -37.73 -12.73 17.20
N HIS A 60 -37.40 -11.78 16.32
CA HIS A 60 -37.32 -11.99 14.87
C HIS A 60 -36.06 -12.80 14.46
N THR A 61 -35.83 -13.93 15.11
CA THR A 61 -34.77 -14.90 14.76
C THR A 61 -35.22 -15.79 13.61
N GLY A 62 -35.50 -15.18 12.46
CA GLY A 62 -35.67 -15.91 11.20
C GLY A 62 -34.34 -16.51 10.71
N PRO A 63 -34.35 -17.63 9.97
CA PRO A 63 -33.12 -18.27 9.47
C PRO A 63 -32.27 -17.35 8.59
N ASP A 64 -32.91 -16.41 7.87
CA ASP A 64 -32.24 -15.41 7.04
C ASP A 64 -31.43 -14.40 7.85
N PHE A 65 -31.85 -14.08 9.09
CA PHE A 65 -31.11 -13.18 9.97
C PHE A 65 -29.84 -13.84 10.50
N VAL A 66 -29.93 -15.11 10.92
CA VAL A 66 -28.79 -15.90 11.40
C VAL A 66 -27.75 -16.12 10.29
N THR A 67 -28.21 -16.47 9.09
CA THR A 67 -27.29 -16.64 7.94
C THR A 67 -26.68 -15.31 7.47
N ALA A 68 -27.39 -14.18 7.56
CA ALA A 68 -26.83 -12.86 7.28
C ALA A 68 -25.75 -12.45 8.30
N THR A 69 -25.97 -12.63 9.60
CA THR A 69 -24.96 -12.30 10.63
C THR A 69 -23.73 -13.20 10.55
N MET A 70 -23.91 -14.51 10.33
CA MET A 70 -22.79 -15.44 10.09
C MET A 70 -21.95 -15.03 8.88
N ARG A 71 -22.57 -14.63 7.75
CA ARG A 71 -21.84 -14.15 6.56
C ARG A 71 -21.06 -12.86 6.84
N LEU A 72 -21.64 -11.91 7.58
CA LEU A 72 -20.94 -10.67 7.95
C LEU A 72 -19.74 -10.97 8.87
N GLN A 73 -19.89 -11.92 9.80
CA GLN A 73 -18.81 -12.37 10.67
C GLN A 73 -17.70 -13.08 9.90
N THR A 74 -18.00 -13.97 8.95
CA THR A 74 -16.97 -14.63 8.15
C THR A 74 -16.23 -13.67 7.23
N PHE A 75 -16.90 -12.72 6.57
CA PHE A 75 -16.22 -11.68 5.79
C PHE A 75 -15.34 -10.77 6.68
N SER A 76 -15.82 -10.39 7.87
CA SER A 76 -15.01 -9.58 8.81
C SER A 76 -13.78 -10.34 9.33
N LEU A 77 -13.94 -11.63 9.62
CA LEU A 77 -12.84 -12.52 10.02
C LEU A 77 -11.83 -12.73 8.88
N LEU A 78 -12.30 -12.97 7.65
CA LEU A 78 -11.45 -13.09 6.46
C LEU A 78 -10.68 -11.80 6.18
N PHE A 79 -11.29 -10.63 6.36
CA PHE A 79 -10.61 -9.34 6.24
C PHE A 79 -9.55 -9.17 7.34
N PHE A 80 -9.88 -9.44 8.61
CA PHE A 80 -8.92 -9.38 9.72
C PHE A 80 -7.74 -10.35 9.52
N VAL A 81 -8.01 -11.59 9.12
CA VAL A 81 -6.98 -12.59 8.79
C VAL A 81 -6.15 -12.11 7.61
N SER A 82 -6.76 -11.57 6.55
CA SER A 82 -6.03 -11.02 5.41
C SER A 82 -5.10 -9.87 5.80
N VAL A 83 -5.54 -8.96 6.68
CA VAL A 83 -4.71 -7.86 7.20
C VAL A 83 -3.57 -8.39 8.09
N LEU A 84 -3.83 -9.38 8.96
CA LEU A 84 -2.82 -10.04 9.80
C LEU A 84 -1.83 -10.90 8.98
N VAL A 85 -2.22 -11.32 7.77
CA VAL A 85 -1.38 -12.07 6.81
C VAL A 85 -0.61 -11.15 5.86
N VAL A 86 -0.82 -9.82 5.90
CA VAL A 86 0.12 -8.84 5.32
C VAL A 86 1.38 -8.83 6.18
N ARG A 87 2.24 -9.84 5.99
CA ARG A 87 3.64 -9.72 6.37
C ARG A 87 4.22 -8.56 5.59
N GLN A 88 4.78 -7.60 6.31
CA GLN A 88 5.67 -6.59 5.76
C GLN A 88 6.93 -7.32 5.28
N VAL A 89 6.89 -7.85 4.05
CA VAL A 89 8.00 -8.57 3.42
C VAL A 89 9.05 -7.52 3.02
N SER A 90 9.79 -7.07 4.02
CA SER A 90 10.94 -6.19 3.84
C SER A 90 12.08 -7.06 3.33
N ALA A 91 12.41 -6.91 2.06
CA ALA A 91 13.55 -7.59 1.48
C ALA A 91 14.83 -7.14 2.18
N HIS A 92 15.78 -8.05 2.35
CA HIS A 92 17.02 -7.76 3.05
C HIS A 92 18.15 -8.70 2.63
N GLY A 93 19.31 -8.10 2.33
CA GLY A 93 20.52 -8.86 2.10
C GLY A 93 21.77 -7.99 2.14
N ARG A 94 22.90 -8.63 2.49
CA ARG A 94 24.21 -7.99 2.65
C ARG A 94 25.30 -8.77 1.90
N LEU A 95 26.21 -8.06 1.25
CA LEU A 95 27.42 -8.65 0.68
C LEU A 95 28.47 -8.80 1.80
N ILE A 96 28.86 -10.05 2.07
CA ILE A 96 29.74 -10.42 3.20
C ILE A 96 31.08 -11.00 2.77
N GLU A 97 31.25 -11.35 1.50
CA GLU A 97 32.54 -11.74 0.91
C GLU A 97 32.60 -11.31 -0.56
N PRO A 98 33.51 -10.40 -0.97
CA PRO A 98 34.29 -9.51 -0.08
C PRO A 98 33.37 -8.66 0.81
N PRO A 99 33.67 -8.43 2.11
CA PRO A 99 32.79 -7.65 2.99
C PRO A 99 32.48 -6.25 2.46
N SER A 100 31.20 -5.88 2.39
CA SER A 100 30.81 -4.55 1.90
C SER A 100 31.23 -3.43 2.85
N ARG A 101 31.24 -2.19 2.34
CA ARG A 101 31.41 -0.95 3.12
C ARG A 101 30.43 -0.85 4.30
N ALA A 102 29.19 -1.33 4.13
CA ALA A 102 28.19 -1.38 5.19
C ALA A 102 28.46 -2.49 6.21
N SER A 103 28.95 -3.65 5.75
CA SER A 103 29.09 -4.86 6.56
C SER A 103 30.47 -5.08 7.18
N MET A 104 31.53 -4.39 6.74
CA MET A 104 32.90 -4.75 7.10
C MET A 104 33.22 -4.64 8.59
N TRP A 105 32.52 -3.79 9.35
CA TRP A 105 32.59 -3.75 10.82
C TRP A 105 32.26 -5.11 11.47
N ARG A 106 31.33 -5.89 10.88
CA ARG A 106 30.98 -7.25 11.35
C ARG A 106 32.13 -8.26 11.20
N TYR A 107 33.12 -7.92 10.38
CA TYR A 107 34.28 -8.75 10.04
C TYR A 107 35.60 -8.20 10.61
N GLY A 108 35.52 -7.34 11.64
CA GLY A 108 36.68 -6.87 12.41
C GLY A 108 37.42 -5.67 11.82
N PHE A 109 36.87 -5.01 10.79
CA PHE A 109 37.45 -3.77 10.26
C PHE A 109 37.01 -2.57 11.10
N ASP A 110 37.97 -1.78 11.57
CA ASP A 110 37.71 -0.53 12.32
C ASP A 110 37.02 0.50 11.42
N THR A 111 35.69 0.54 11.50
CA THR A 111 34.81 1.33 10.63
C THR A 111 33.52 1.72 11.35
N PRO A 112 32.87 2.82 10.94
CA PRO A 112 31.58 3.22 11.49
C PRO A 112 30.55 2.10 11.30
N HIS A 113 29.89 1.70 12.39
CA HIS A 113 28.94 0.60 12.33
C HIS A 113 27.68 1.00 11.57
N ASP A 114 27.23 0.11 10.68
CA ASP A 114 25.87 0.11 10.14
C ASP A 114 25.12 -1.15 10.60
N TYR A 115 24.17 -0.97 11.52
CA TYR A 115 23.31 -2.06 11.96
C TYR A 115 22.29 -2.46 10.88
N ASN A 116 22.00 -1.55 9.95
CA ASN A 116 21.06 -1.71 8.83
C ASN A 116 21.79 -2.03 7.51
N ASP A 117 23.01 -2.60 7.56
CA ASP A 117 23.85 -2.99 6.42
C ASP A 117 23.25 -4.01 5.42
N HIS A 118 21.98 -4.37 5.61
CA HIS A 118 21.16 -5.27 4.83
C HIS A 118 19.97 -4.53 4.16
N GLU A 119 19.86 -3.22 4.37
CA GLU A 119 18.81 -2.30 3.90
C GLU A 119 19.29 -1.38 2.76
N CYS A 120 20.36 -1.75 2.04
CA CYS A 120 20.89 -1.01 0.89
C CYS A 120 20.00 -1.15 -0.37
N TYR A 121 18.69 -0.95 -0.20
CA TYR A 121 17.59 -1.19 -1.14
C TYR A 121 17.21 0.04 -2.00
N CYS A 122 18.20 0.83 -2.42
CA CYS A 122 17.98 2.03 -3.25
C CYS A 122 17.06 3.11 -2.61
N GLY A 123 16.92 3.09 -1.29
CA GLY A 123 15.99 3.92 -0.53
C GLY A 123 14.52 3.46 -0.54
N GLY A 124 14.26 2.23 -0.98
CA GLY A 124 12.97 1.53 -0.95
C GLY A 124 12.24 1.58 -2.29
N PHE A 125 11.57 0.49 -2.67
CA PHE A 125 10.90 0.31 -3.96
C PHE A 125 10.16 1.55 -4.49
N THR A 126 9.27 2.14 -3.69
CA THR A 126 8.48 3.33 -4.09
C THR A 126 9.37 4.55 -4.37
N ARG A 127 10.44 4.76 -3.60
CA ARG A 127 11.40 5.85 -3.80
C ARG A 127 12.22 5.63 -5.07
N GLN A 128 12.73 4.41 -5.27
CA GLN A 128 13.47 4.03 -6.46
C GLN A 128 12.63 4.26 -7.73
N TRP A 129 11.43 3.68 -7.81
CA TRP A 129 10.67 3.65 -9.06
C TRP A 129 9.80 4.89 -9.29
N GLN A 130 9.06 5.36 -8.29
CA GLN A 130 8.13 6.50 -8.47
C GLN A 130 8.84 7.85 -8.46
N ARG A 131 9.77 8.08 -7.52
CA ARG A 131 10.55 9.32 -7.42
C ARG A 131 11.77 9.29 -8.33
N ASN A 132 12.65 8.30 -8.18
CA ASN A 132 13.96 8.26 -8.82
C ASN A 132 13.97 7.61 -10.22
N LYS A 133 12.81 7.19 -10.73
CA LYS A 133 12.62 6.61 -12.08
C LYS A 133 13.51 5.39 -12.34
N GLY A 134 13.59 4.50 -11.36
CA GLY A 134 14.40 3.27 -11.36
C GLY A 134 15.84 3.45 -10.85
N LYS A 135 16.33 4.70 -10.75
CA LYS A 135 17.72 4.98 -10.39
C LYS A 135 18.03 4.67 -8.92
N CYS A 136 19.26 4.20 -8.70
CA CYS A 136 19.82 3.80 -7.42
C CYS A 136 21.27 4.31 -7.31
N GLY A 137 21.75 4.68 -6.12
CA GLY A 137 23.18 4.94 -5.89
C GLY A 137 24.00 3.68 -6.20
N ILE A 138 25.28 3.81 -6.58
CA ILE A 138 26.03 2.61 -7.02
C ILE A 138 26.26 1.61 -5.88
N CYS A 139 26.22 2.09 -4.63
CA CYS A 139 26.41 1.28 -3.43
C CYS A 139 25.11 1.04 -2.63
N GLY A 140 23.95 1.23 -3.25
CA GLY A 140 22.64 0.86 -2.70
C GLY A 140 21.91 1.97 -1.93
N ASP A 141 22.55 3.12 -1.78
CA ASP A 141 21.92 4.34 -1.29
C ASP A 141 20.78 4.83 -2.21
N ALA A 142 19.87 5.63 -1.66
CA ALA A 142 18.88 6.33 -2.45
C ALA A 142 19.55 7.26 -3.48
N TRP A 143 19.15 7.18 -4.75
CA TRP A 143 19.75 8.00 -5.82
C TRP A 143 19.66 9.51 -5.55
N ASP A 144 18.58 9.96 -4.92
CA ASP A 144 18.31 11.35 -4.54
C ASP A 144 18.87 11.75 -3.15
N ALA A 145 19.71 10.90 -2.53
CA ALA A 145 20.50 11.31 -1.37
C ALA A 145 21.64 12.27 -1.77
N PRO A 146 22.07 13.19 -0.87
CA PRO A 146 23.24 14.05 -1.11
C PRO A 146 24.50 13.24 -1.41
N THR A 147 25.39 13.79 -2.24
CA THR A 147 26.68 13.18 -2.59
C THR A 147 27.83 13.78 -1.74
N PRO A 148 28.84 12.97 -1.34
CA PRO A 148 28.91 11.51 -1.48
C PRO A 148 27.84 10.83 -0.62
N ARG A 149 27.17 9.81 -1.17
CA ARG A 149 26.14 9.05 -0.45
C ARG A 149 26.81 8.17 0.61
N LEU A 150 26.06 7.68 1.60
CA LEU A 150 26.62 7.07 2.82
C LEU A 150 27.60 5.91 2.53
N HIS A 151 27.30 5.10 1.52
CA HIS A 151 28.09 3.94 1.10
C HIS A 151 28.99 4.21 -0.11
N GLU A 152 29.00 5.43 -0.64
CA GLU A 152 29.87 5.88 -1.73
C GLU A 152 31.16 6.51 -1.18
N THR A 153 32.23 6.52 -1.98
CA THR A 153 33.57 6.97 -1.59
C THR A 153 33.57 8.40 -1.03
N GLY A 154 34.02 8.55 0.22
CA GLY A 154 33.97 9.81 0.98
C GLY A 154 32.70 10.03 1.80
N GLY A 155 31.70 9.14 1.68
CA GLY A 155 30.59 9.02 2.61
C GLY A 155 30.97 8.27 3.89
N LYS A 156 30.06 8.22 4.87
CA LYS A 156 30.28 7.65 6.22
C LYS A 156 30.92 6.26 6.22
N PHE A 157 30.54 5.41 5.26
CA PHE A 157 31.01 4.02 5.16
C PHE A 157 32.01 3.81 4.01
N GLY A 158 32.05 4.71 3.03
CA GLY A 158 33.00 4.70 1.90
C GLY A 158 34.40 5.18 2.25
N ASN A 159 35.02 4.53 3.24
CA ASN A 159 36.30 4.90 3.85
C ASN A 159 37.55 4.46 3.07
N GLY A 160 37.39 3.75 1.94
CA GLY A 160 38.52 3.29 1.09
C GLY A 160 39.37 2.18 1.72
N VAL A 161 38.79 1.39 2.62
CA VAL A 161 39.46 0.30 3.34
C VAL A 161 39.47 -0.95 2.46
N ILE A 162 40.65 -1.35 1.97
CA ILE A 162 40.82 -2.55 1.14
C ILE A 162 40.53 -3.82 1.97
N VAL A 163 39.35 -4.41 1.78
CA VAL A 163 38.92 -5.60 2.56
C VAL A 163 39.55 -6.89 2.09
N ARG A 164 39.95 -6.97 0.81
CA ARG A 164 40.55 -8.15 0.16
C ARG A 164 41.55 -7.75 -0.92
N LYS A 165 42.55 -8.60 -1.11
CA LYS A 165 43.50 -8.53 -2.23
C LYS A 165 43.36 -9.81 -3.05
N TYR A 166 43.29 -9.68 -4.36
CA TYR A 166 43.14 -10.80 -5.29
C TYR A 166 44.12 -10.70 -6.46
N ARG A 167 44.40 -11.83 -7.10
CA ARG A 167 45.19 -11.89 -8.32
C ARG A 167 44.32 -11.61 -9.54
N THR A 168 44.85 -10.93 -10.55
CA THR A 168 44.19 -10.72 -11.85
C THR A 168 43.80 -12.08 -12.48
N GLY A 169 42.64 -12.14 -13.14
CA GLY A 169 42.09 -13.38 -13.71
C GLY A 169 41.66 -14.46 -12.70
N SER A 170 41.80 -14.26 -11.39
CA SER A 170 41.49 -15.29 -10.40
C SER A 170 39.99 -15.52 -10.21
N VAL A 171 39.62 -16.76 -9.88
CA VAL A 171 38.25 -17.13 -9.47
C VAL A 171 38.14 -16.97 -7.97
N ILE A 172 37.27 -16.06 -7.52
CA ILE A 172 37.10 -15.70 -6.11
C ILE A 172 35.79 -16.25 -5.55
N PRO A 173 35.74 -16.64 -4.26
CA PRO A 173 34.47 -16.88 -3.57
C PRO A 173 33.75 -15.55 -3.36
N VAL A 174 32.44 -15.55 -3.60
CA VAL A 174 31.56 -14.42 -3.36
C VAL A 174 30.39 -14.90 -2.50
N ARG A 175 30.13 -14.24 -1.37
CA ARG A 175 29.11 -14.65 -0.40
C ARG A 175 28.15 -13.50 -0.09
N VAL A 176 26.87 -13.80 -0.20
CA VAL A 176 25.75 -12.89 0.06
C VAL A 176 24.86 -13.53 1.12
N GLU A 177 24.61 -12.83 2.22
CA GLU A 177 23.61 -13.26 3.21
C GLU A 177 22.27 -12.59 2.88
N LEU A 178 21.22 -13.39 2.62
CA LEU A 178 19.85 -12.89 2.57
C LEU A 178 19.17 -13.18 3.91
N THR A 179 18.90 -12.15 4.70
CA THR A 179 18.08 -12.27 5.92
C THR A 179 16.59 -12.26 5.60
N ALA A 180 16.19 -11.77 4.41
CA ALA A 180 14.88 -12.00 3.80
C ALA A 180 15.03 -12.22 2.29
N ASN A 181 14.78 -13.45 1.83
CA ASN A 181 14.95 -13.87 0.42
C ASN A 181 13.72 -13.56 -0.43
N HIS A 182 13.91 -12.81 -1.51
CA HIS A 182 12.85 -12.31 -2.41
C HIS A 182 12.97 -12.89 -3.83
N HIS A 183 13.50 -14.11 -3.96
CA HIS A 183 13.78 -14.77 -5.24
C HIS A 183 14.70 -13.90 -6.12
N GLY A 184 14.44 -13.74 -7.42
CA GLY A 184 15.22 -12.84 -8.28
C GLY A 184 16.63 -13.37 -8.60
N TYR A 185 17.60 -12.48 -8.75
CA TYR A 185 18.98 -12.83 -9.13
C TYR A 185 20.04 -11.82 -8.65
N PHE A 186 21.25 -12.33 -8.38
CA PHE A 186 22.44 -11.52 -8.17
C PHE A 186 23.22 -11.34 -9.48
N GLU A 187 23.85 -10.18 -9.63
CA GLU A 187 24.91 -9.87 -10.60
C GLU A 187 26.08 -9.26 -9.82
N PHE A 188 27.31 -9.47 -10.31
CA PHE A 188 28.53 -8.95 -9.68
C PHE A 188 29.39 -8.22 -10.70
N ARG A 189 29.96 -7.09 -10.31
CA ARG A 189 30.73 -6.17 -11.16
C ARG A 189 31.98 -5.67 -10.43
N THR A 190 32.94 -5.15 -11.18
CA THR A 190 34.11 -4.46 -10.63
C THR A 190 34.45 -3.21 -11.46
N CYS A 191 35.17 -2.26 -10.90
CA CYS A 191 35.74 -1.12 -11.65
C CYS A 191 36.99 -0.61 -10.93
N SER A 192 38.05 -0.31 -11.67
CA SER A 192 39.28 0.30 -11.12
C SER A 192 39.06 1.78 -10.80
N MET A 193 39.36 2.19 -9.57
CA MET A 193 39.27 3.59 -9.15
C MET A 193 40.50 4.36 -9.65
N THR A 194 40.37 5.17 -10.69
CA THR A 194 41.52 5.88 -11.30
C THR A 194 42.19 6.91 -10.38
N TYR A 195 41.42 7.49 -9.45
CA TYR A 195 41.86 8.62 -8.62
C TYR A 195 41.42 8.45 -7.17
N LYS A 196 42.35 8.62 -6.23
CA LYS A 196 42.09 8.45 -4.79
C LYS A 196 40.96 9.36 -4.32
N GLY A 197 39.91 8.76 -3.78
CA GLY A 197 38.75 9.50 -3.26
C GLY A 197 37.83 10.08 -4.34
N LYS A 198 37.92 9.66 -5.60
CA LYS A 198 36.86 9.86 -6.61
C LYS A 198 36.10 8.55 -6.76
N GLU A 199 34.78 8.57 -6.58
CA GLU A 199 33.98 7.37 -6.77
C GLU A 199 33.92 6.96 -8.25
N VAL A 200 33.76 5.66 -8.50
CA VAL A 200 33.47 5.09 -9.82
C VAL A 200 32.03 5.39 -10.26
N ASP A 201 31.73 5.22 -11.54
CA ASP A 201 30.37 5.33 -12.09
C ASP A 201 29.77 3.94 -12.40
N GLN A 202 28.47 3.89 -12.71
CA GLN A 202 27.82 2.61 -13.04
C GLN A 202 28.29 2.11 -14.42
N GLU A 203 28.63 3.04 -15.31
CA GLU A 203 29.11 2.83 -16.66
C GLU A 203 30.43 2.03 -16.67
N CYS A 204 31.39 2.33 -15.78
CA CYS A 204 32.60 1.52 -15.60
C CYS A 204 32.32 0.15 -14.93
N LEU A 205 31.37 0.09 -13.99
CA LEU A 205 30.97 -1.17 -13.36
C LEU A 205 30.29 -2.12 -14.36
N ASP A 206 29.46 -1.60 -15.25
CA ASP A 206 28.75 -2.36 -16.29
C ASP A 206 29.69 -2.89 -17.39
N GLN A 207 30.87 -2.27 -17.60
CA GLN A 207 31.91 -2.80 -18.49
C GLN A 207 32.52 -4.12 -17.99
N HIS A 208 32.58 -4.34 -16.67
CA HIS A 208 33.24 -5.51 -16.06
C HIS A 208 32.24 -6.38 -15.28
N LEU A 209 31.12 -6.73 -15.93
CA LEU A 209 30.15 -7.70 -15.41
C LEU A 209 30.79 -9.10 -15.33
N LEU A 210 30.97 -9.59 -14.10
CA LEU A 210 31.71 -10.82 -13.83
C LEU A 210 30.94 -12.08 -14.26
N ARG A 211 31.69 -13.14 -14.58
CA ARG A 211 31.13 -14.45 -14.96
C ARG A 211 31.51 -15.54 -13.96
N SER A 212 30.56 -16.43 -13.71
CA SER A 212 30.81 -17.69 -13.01
C SER A 212 31.50 -18.70 -13.93
N LYS A 213 32.01 -19.81 -13.37
CA LYS A 213 32.66 -20.90 -14.13
C LYS A 213 31.80 -21.50 -15.28
N ASN A 214 30.48 -21.33 -15.21
CA ASN A 214 29.54 -21.81 -16.23
C ASN A 214 29.13 -20.69 -17.22
N GLU A 215 29.97 -19.66 -17.38
CA GLU A 215 29.76 -18.44 -18.18
C GLU A 215 28.53 -17.58 -17.82
N SER A 216 27.70 -18.01 -16.86
CA SER A 216 26.56 -17.24 -16.35
C SER A 216 27.04 -16.00 -15.59
N ILE A 217 26.51 -14.85 -16.00
CA ILE A 217 26.58 -13.57 -15.28
C ILE A 217 25.70 -13.55 -14.02
N ARG A 218 24.62 -14.33 -14.00
CA ARG A 218 23.59 -14.31 -12.93
C ARG A 218 23.66 -15.53 -12.03
N TYR A 219 23.49 -15.27 -10.73
CA TYR A 219 23.24 -16.29 -9.71
C TYR A 219 21.79 -16.17 -9.24
N TYR A 220 21.04 -17.27 -9.27
CA TYR A 220 19.65 -17.31 -8.80
C TYR A 220 19.61 -17.94 -7.41
N PRO A 221 19.37 -17.18 -6.33
CA PRO A 221 19.31 -17.76 -4.98
C PRO A 221 18.13 -18.73 -4.86
N GLY A 222 18.43 -19.98 -4.50
CA GLY A 222 17.42 -20.96 -4.09
C GLY A 222 16.69 -20.51 -2.81
N PRO A 223 15.63 -21.22 -2.38
CA PRO A 223 14.80 -20.79 -1.25
C PRO A 223 15.54 -20.76 0.10
N GLY A 224 15.00 -19.94 1.01
CA GLY A 224 15.42 -19.79 2.40
C GLY A 224 16.30 -18.57 2.65
N ASN A 225 16.29 -18.10 3.90
CA ASN A 225 17.11 -16.97 4.38
C ASN A 225 18.41 -17.57 4.96
N LYS A 226 19.55 -17.27 4.33
CA LYS A 226 20.85 -17.90 4.58
C LYS A 226 21.97 -17.18 3.84
N ILE A 227 23.20 -17.61 4.06
CA ILE A 227 24.35 -17.31 3.20
C ILE A 227 24.23 -18.13 1.90
N PHE A 228 24.37 -17.43 0.78
CA PHE A 228 24.53 -17.97 -0.56
C PHE A 228 25.98 -17.75 -1.01
N GLU A 229 26.62 -18.80 -1.50
CA GLU A 229 27.99 -18.76 -2.02
C GLU A 229 27.99 -19.03 -3.53
N ALA A 230 28.86 -18.31 -4.24
CA ALA A 230 29.12 -18.45 -5.65
C ALA A 230 30.61 -18.23 -5.94
N PHE A 231 31.07 -18.65 -7.12
CA PHE A 231 32.46 -18.47 -7.56
C PHE A 231 32.47 -17.73 -8.90
N TYR A 232 33.14 -16.58 -8.91
CA TYR A 232 33.18 -15.65 -10.05
C TYR A 232 34.62 -15.32 -10.43
N LYS A 233 34.90 -15.25 -11.73
CA LYS A 233 36.20 -14.88 -12.26
C LYS A 233 36.34 -13.35 -12.32
N LEU A 234 37.44 -12.81 -11.79
CA LEU A 234 37.86 -11.43 -12.04
C LEU A 234 38.40 -11.29 -13.47
N PRO A 235 38.40 -10.07 -14.07
CA PRO A 235 38.94 -9.88 -15.42
C PRO A 235 40.44 -10.21 -15.50
N ASP A 236 40.90 -10.66 -16.67
CA ASP A 236 42.30 -11.01 -16.94
C ASP A 236 43.18 -9.78 -17.27
N ASP A 237 42.54 -8.66 -17.56
CA ASP A 237 43.11 -7.39 -18.03
C ASP A 237 42.98 -6.24 -17.02
N LEU A 238 42.28 -6.47 -15.89
CA LEU A 238 42.06 -5.45 -14.86
C LEU A 238 43.07 -5.57 -13.70
N THR A 239 43.78 -4.47 -13.43
CA THR A 239 44.58 -4.25 -12.21
C THR A 239 44.18 -2.95 -11.53
N CYS A 240 44.30 -2.92 -10.20
CA CYS A 240 43.91 -1.78 -9.36
C CYS A 240 44.46 -1.89 -7.94
N ALA A 241 45.02 -0.79 -7.41
CA ALA A 241 45.31 -0.68 -5.98
C ALA A 241 44.02 -0.51 -5.15
N GLN A 242 42.97 0.04 -5.77
CA GLN A 242 41.59 0.02 -5.27
C GLN A 242 40.62 -0.14 -6.46
N CYS A 243 39.84 -1.22 -6.45
CA CYS A 243 38.65 -1.40 -7.26
C CYS A 243 37.42 -1.35 -6.35
N VAL A 244 36.29 -0.91 -6.91
CA VAL A 244 34.98 -1.06 -6.30
C VAL A 244 34.34 -2.33 -6.84
N PHE A 245 34.18 -3.35 -6.00
CA PHE A 245 33.39 -4.54 -6.30
C PHE A 245 31.92 -4.28 -5.94
N GLN A 246 31.02 -4.30 -6.93
CA GLN A 246 29.58 -4.11 -6.72
C GLN A 246 28.86 -5.46 -6.75
N TRP A 247 28.18 -5.80 -5.65
CA TRP A 247 27.03 -6.72 -5.70
C TRP A 247 25.79 -5.93 -6.08
N ARG A 248 24.99 -6.49 -6.99
CA ARG A 248 23.65 -6.03 -7.34
C ARG A 248 22.69 -7.20 -7.21
N TYR A 249 21.59 -7.00 -6.50
CA TYR A 249 20.52 -7.99 -6.37
C TYR A 249 19.20 -7.37 -6.82
N VAL A 250 18.61 -7.95 -7.87
CA VAL A 250 17.26 -7.61 -8.31
C VAL A 250 16.33 -8.67 -7.76
N ALA A 251 15.34 -8.25 -6.97
CA ALA A 251 14.29 -9.13 -6.45
C ALA A 251 13.43 -9.72 -7.58
N GLY A 252 12.60 -10.71 -7.26
CA GLY A 252 11.73 -11.37 -8.23
C GLY A 252 10.34 -11.71 -7.68
N ASN A 253 9.88 -10.99 -6.66
CA ASN A 253 8.63 -11.28 -5.95
C ASN A 253 7.45 -10.35 -6.33
N ASN A 254 7.69 -9.23 -7.04
CA ASN A 254 6.63 -8.34 -7.47
C ASN A 254 6.03 -8.82 -8.80
N TRP A 255 4.74 -8.61 -9.02
CA TRP A 255 4.10 -8.82 -10.32
C TRP A 255 4.20 -7.55 -11.18
N GLY A 256 4.49 -7.70 -12.47
CA GLY A 256 4.54 -6.58 -13.41
C GLY A 256 4.41 -7.01 -14.88
N ASP A 257 4.33 -6.02 -15.77
CA ASP A 257 4.34 -6.22 -17.23
C ASP A 257 5.71 -6.76 -17.70
N CYS A 258 5.69 -7.79 -18.54
CA CYS A 258 6.87 -8.41 -19.13
C CYS A 258 7.31 -7.73 -20.45
N GLY A 259 6.61 -6.69 -20.90
CA GLY A 259 6.92 -5.91 -22.10
C GLY A 259 6.44 -6.55 -23.42
N ASN A 260 5.73 -7.67 -23.34
CA ASN A 260 5.21 -8.45 -24.46
C ASN A 260 3.67 -8.58 -24.44
N GLY A 261 2.99 -7.77 -23.62
CA GLY A 261 1.54 -7.85 -23.41
C GLY A 261 1.09 -8.91 -22.41
N THR A 262 2.01 -9.64 -21.78
CA THR A 262 1.72 -10.49 -20.61
C THR A 262 2.38 -9.91 -19.35
N GLY A 263 1.89 -10.29 -18.18
CA GLY A 263 2.48 -9.88 -16.91
C GLY A 263 2.61 -11.06 -15.95
N ALA A 264 3.71 -11.09 -15.20
CA ALA A 264 4.10 -12.19 -14.33
C ALA A 264 4.85 -11.72 -13.09
N VAL A 265 4.99 -12.61 -12.12
CA VAL A 265 5.88 -12.41 -10.96
C VAL A 265 7.33 -12.41 -11.44
N GLY A 266 8.11 -11.41 -11.04
CA GLY A 266 9.47 -11.15 -11.51
C GLY A 266 9.58 -10.25 -12.76
N CYS A 267 8.47 -9.90 -13.40
CA CYS A 267 8.44 -8.93 -14.50
C CYS A 267 8.26 -7.48 -14.02
N GLY A 268 8.56 -6.50 -14.88
CA GLY A 268 8.44 -5.08 -14.57
C GLY A 268 9.37 -4.61 -13.43
N PRO A 269 9.04 -3.48 -12.78
CA PRO A 269 9.76 -2.96 -11.62
C PRO A 269 9.85 -3.97 -10.45
N GLN A 270 11.08 -4.26 -10.02
CA GLN A 270 11.40 -5.07 -8.84
C GLN A 270 12.19 -4.24 -7.83
N GLU A 271 12.21 -4.62 -6.56
CA GLU A 271 13.11 -3.99 -5.58
C GLU A 271 14.55 -4.37 -5.88
N GLU A 272 15.48 -3.42 -5.73
CA GLU A 272 16.90 -3.61 -6.04
C GLU A 272 17.76 -3.28 -4.82
N PHE A 273 18.71 -4.16 -4.53
CA PHE A 273 19.76 -3.99 -3.51
C PHE A 273 21.09 -3.84 -4.21
N ARG A 274 21.98 -3.04 -3.64
CA ARG A 274 23.39 -3.01 -4.05
C ARG A 274 24.28 -2.88 -2.83
N ALA A 275 25.51 -3.36 -2.93
CA ALA A 275 26.56 -3.05 -1.97
C ALA A 275 27.92 -3.01 -2.65
N CYS A 276 28.77 -2.10 -2.20
CA CYS A 276 30.15 -1.95 -2.67
C CYS A 276 31.15 -2.49 -1.65
N ALA A 277 32.21 -3.14 -2.11
CA ALA A 277 33.40 -3.49 -1.33
C ALA A 277 34.65 -2.95 -2.02
N ASP A 278 35.58 -2.35 -1.26
CA ASP A 278 36.86 -1.88 -1.80
C ASP A 278 37.88 -3.03 -1.77
N ILE A 279 38.41 -3.43 -2.93
CA ILE A 279 39.36 -4.55 -3.09
C ILE A 279 40.59 -4.11 -3.89
N SER A 280 41.70 -4.84 -3.85
CA SER A 280 42.80 -4.67 -4.82
C SER A 280 42.91 -5.88 -5.74
N ILE A 281 43.29 -5.66 -7.01
CA ILE A 281 43.48 -6.70 -8.02
C ILE A 281 44.85 -6.53 -8.66
N GLY A 282 45.69 -7.55 -8.56
CA GLY A 282 47.07 -7.56 -9.06
C GLY A 282 48.06 -7.96 -7.96
N ASP A 283 49.18 -8.55 -8.37
CA ASP A 283 50.20 -9.09 -7.45
C ASP A 283 51.06 -7.95 -6.84
N ASP A 284 51.49 -6.99 -7.67
CA ASP A 284 52.18 -5.74 -7.28
C ASP A 284 51.54 -4.57 -8.03
N VAL A 285 50.92 -3.61 -7.32
CA VAL A 285 50.19 -2.48 -7.95
C VAL A 285 50.56 -1.14 -7.32
N GLU A 286 50.82 -0.14 -8.16
CA GLU A 286 51.18 1.21 -7.72
C GLU A 286 50.02 1.94 -7.01
N PRO A 287 50.30 2.83 -6.03
CA PRO A 287 49.28 3.63 -5.35
C PRO A 287 48.46 4.51 -6.30
N LEU A 288 47.18 4.72 -5.97
CA LEU A 288 46.30 5.59 -6.76
C LEU A 288 46.83 7.01 -6.92
N SER A 289 46.69 7.56 -8.13
CA SER A 289 46.86 8.99 -8.42
C SER A 289 46.04 9.85 -7.45
N PRO A 290 46.57 11.00 -6.99
CA PRO A 290 45.79 12.00 -6.26
C PRO A 290 44.54 12.42 -7.04
N ARG A 291 43.47 12.80 -6.34
CA ARG A 291 42.30 13.42 -6.99
C ARG A 291 42.76 14.61 -7.84
N PRO A 292 42.29 14.75 -9.10
CA PRO A 292 42.58 15.93 -9.91
C PRO A 292 42.20 17.21 -9.15
N PRO A 293 42.89 18.34 -9.40
CA PRO A 293 42.47 19.63 -8.87
C PRO A 293 40.99 19.85 -9.17
N ALA A 294 40.21 20.19 -8.15
CA ALA A 294 38.79 20.45 -8.35
C ALA A 294 38.64 21.64 -9.32
N GLU A 295 37.97 21.40 -10.44
CA GLU A 295 37.63 22.46 -11.39
C GLU A 295 36.87 23.56 -10.62
N PRO A 296 37.28 24.84 -10.72
CA PRO A 296 36.77 25.88 -9.85
C PRO A 296 35.25 26.00 -9.99
N PRO A 297 34.48 26.06 -8.89
CA PRO A 297 33.03 26.01 -8.97
C PRO A 297 32.50 27.16 -9.81
N THR A 298 31.90 26.82 -10.95
CA THR A 298 31.08 27.74 -11.76
C THR A 298 30.09 28.41 -10.82
N LYS A 299 30.14 29.76 -10.77
CA LYS A 299 29.42 30.57 -9.78
C LYS A 299 27.90 30.41 -9.91
N SER A 300 27.33 29.42 -9.22
CA SER A 300 25.98 29.56 -8.69
C SER A 300 25.98 30.72 -7.69
N ILE A 301 24.94 31.54 -7.74
CA ILE A 301 24.81 32.72 -6.88
C ILE A 301 24.65 32.24 -5.44
N PRO A 302 25.42 32.76 -4.47
CA PRO A 302 25.20 32.43 -3.06
C PRO A 302 23.87 32.99 -2.59
N GLU A 303 22.92 32.12 -2.24
CA GLU A 303 21.74 32.52 -1.47
C GLU A 303 22.14 32.70 0.00
N GLU A 304 21.64 33.77 0.61
CA GLU A 304 22.25 34.37 1.80
C GLU A 304 21.94 33.60 3.09
N LYS A 305 22.98 33.30 3.89
CA LYS A 305 22.79 32.75 5.24
C LYS A 305 22.59 33.86 6.27
N SER A 306 21.55 33.74 7.07
CA SER A 306 21.50 34.29 8.43
C SER A 306 21.01 33.23 9.42
N PRO A 307 21.34 33.34 10.73
CA PRO A 307 21.77 32.16 11.46
C PRO A 307 20.95 31.83 12.73
N THR A 308 21.26 30.65 13.29
CA THR A 308 21.10 30.28 14.71
C THR A 308 19.68 30.27 15.29
N ASP A 309 19.18 29.04 15.54
CA ASP A 309 19.02 28.64 16.94
C ASP A 309 19.37 27.16 17.14
N THR A 310 19.77 26.80 18.36
CA THR A 310 20.25 25.46 18.74
C THR A 310 19.10 24.60 19.25
N THR A 311 18.31 24.04 18.33
CA THR A 311 17.31 23.03 18.68
C THR A 311 18.00 21.72 19.05
N LEU A 312 18.28 21.52 20.34
CA LEU A 312 18.53 20.21 20.91
C LEU A 312 17.28 19.35 20.67
N VAL A 313 17.35 18.42 19.71
CA VAL A 313 16.29 17.43 19.48
C VAL A 313 16.33 16.44 20.65
N PRO A 314 15.28 16.36 21.49
CA PRO A 314 15.20 15.30 22.49
C PRO A 314 14.91 13.98 21.77
N GLU A 315 15.68 12.94 22.09
CA GLU A 315 15.32 11.55 21.84
C GLU A 315 13.84 11.33 22.24
N PRO A 316 12.94 10.95 21.32
CA PRO A 316 11.55 10.69 21.66
C PRO A 316 11.42 9.35 22.41
N SER A 317 11.88 9.31 23.66
CA SER A 317 11.66 8.23 24.63
C SER A 317 10.20 8.13 25.09
N GLY A 318 9.26 8.57 24.24
CA GLY A 318 7.83 8.44 24.42
C GLY A 318 7.34 7.02 24.07
N PRO A 319 6.18 6.61 24.57
CA PRO A 319 5.71 5.24 24.41
C PRO A 319 5.10 5.06 23.01
N TYR A 320 5.92 4.80 21.99
CA TYR A 320 5.47 4.57 20.61
C TYR A 320 4.36 3.50 20.51
N TRP A 321 4.37 2.51 21.40
CA TRP A 321 3.32 1.49 21.50
C TRP A 321 1.93 2.09 21.84
N LEU A 322 1.84 3.17 22.62
CA LEU A 322 0.58 3.89 22.85
C LEU A 322 0.11 4.59 21.57
N PHE A 323 1.00 5.23 20.81
CA PHE A 323 0.62 5.82 19.52
C PHE A 323 0.13 4.75 18.53
N SER A 324 0.81 3.61 18.45
CA SER A 324 0.35 2.46 17.65
C SER A 324 -1.00 1.91 18.09
N ILE A 325 -1.26 1.82 19.41
CA ILE A 325 -2.58 1.40 19.95
C ILE A 325 -3.66 2.44 19.65
N ILE A 326 -3.37 3.73 19.79
CA ILE A 326 -4.31 4.82 19.47
C ILE A 326 -4.64 4.80 17.97
N ILE A 327 -3.65 4.66 17.09
CA ILE A 327 -3.85 4.56 15.63
C ILE A 327 -4.65 3.30 15.29
N ALA A 328 -4.30 2.13 15.84
CA ALA A 328 -5.06 0.90 15.61
C ALA A 328 -6.51 1.01 16.11
N GLY A 329 -6.72 1.62 17.28
CA GLY A 329 -8.04 1.86 17.87
C GLY A 329 -8.89 2.85 17.07
N THR A 330 -8.33 3.96 16.59
CA THR A 330 -9.05 4.93 15.75
C THR A 330 -9.37 4.33 14.37
N CYS A 331 -8.44 3.62 13.74
CA CYS A 331 -8.70 2.88 12.50
C CYS A 331 -9.82 1.85 12.68
N LEU A 332 -9.82 1.08 13.79
CA LEU A 332 -10.89 0.14 14.11
C LEU A 332 -12.24 0.84 14.31
N LEU A 333 -12.27 1.97 15.04
CA LEU A 333 -13.49 2.76 15.23
C LEU A 333 -14.02 3.35 13.91
N VAL A 334 -13.14 3.81 13.02
CA VAL A 334 -13.53 4.30 11.68
C VAL A 334 -14.11 3.17 10.82
N VAL A 335 -13.49 1.99 10.82
CA VAL A 335 -14.02 0.80 10.11
C VAL A 335 -15.37 0.38 10.69
N LEU A 336 -15.51 0.31 12.02
CA LEU A 336 -16.77 -0.05 12.68
C LEU A 336 -17.87 0.99 12.39
N ALA A 337 -17.55 2.29 12.39
CA ALA A 337 -18.49 3.35 12.02
C ALA A 337 -18.92 3.26 10.55
N ALA A 338 -17.99 3.02 9.61
CA ALA A 338 -18.30 2.82 8.21
C ALA A 338 -19.20 1.59 7.98
N MET A 339 -18.90 0.47 8.67
CA MET A 339 -19.71 -0.75 8.61
C MET A 339 -21.09 -0.55 9.25
N ALA A 340 -21.20 0.20 10.34
CA ALA A 340 -22.49 0.55 10.96
C ALA A 340 -23.33 1.48 10.08
N LEU A 341 -22.72 2.42 9.36
CA LEU A 341 -23.38 3.28 8.37
C LEU A 341 -23.86 2.47 7.16
N LEU A 342 -23.04 1.55 6.63
CA LEU A 342 -23.42 0.64 5.55
C LEU A 342 -24.55 -0.31 5.98
N TYR A 343 -24.47 -0.91 7.16
CA TYR A 343 -25.54 -1.73 7.73
C TYR A 343 -26.85 -0.92 7.87
N SER A 344 -26.78 0.30 8.40
CA SER A 344 -27.93 1.20 8.51
C SER A 344 -28.51 1.58 7.16
N TYR A 345 -27.66 1.84 6.16
CA TYR A 345 -28.09 2.12 4.78
C TYR A 345 -28.83 0.93 4.17
N TYR A 346 -28.27 -0.29 4.24
CA TYR A 346 -28.91 -1.47 3.66
C TYR A 346 -30.16 -1.94 4.43
N TYR A 347 -30.13 -2.04 5.76
CA TYR A 347 -31.26 -2.55 6.56
C TYR A 347 -32.31 -1.51 6.94
N HIS A 348 -31.94 -0.25 7.19
CA HIS A 348 -32.89 0.77 7.66
C HIS A 348 -33.39 1.73 6.58
N SER A 349 -32.81 1.76 5.37
CA SER A 349 -33.32 2.62 4.27
C SER A 349 -34.79 2.35 3.91
N GLY A 350 -35.27 1.10 4.00
CA GLY A 350 -36.69 0.76 3.82
C GLY A 350 -37.60 1.39 4.89
N ARG A 351 -37.12 1.52 6.14
CA ARG A 351 -37.86 2.16 7.24
C ARG A 351 -37.78 3.69 7.15
N ALA A 352 -36.61 4.22 6.75
CA ALA A 352 -36.42 5.66 6.49
C ALA A 352 -37.28 6.16 5.31
N LYS A 353 -37.37 5.40 4.20
CA LYS A 353 -38.26 5.70 3.07
C LYS A 353 -39.72 5.75 3.50
N LYS A 354 -40.19 4.84 4.35
CA LYS A 354 -41.55 4.90 4.92
C LYS A 354 -41.76 6.19 5.74
N TRP A 355 -40.84 6.53 6.64
CA TRP A 355 -40.93 7.75 7.46
C TRP A 355 -40.95 9.03 6.63
N LEU A 356 -40.11 9.13 5.58
CA LEU A 356 -40.10 10.24 4.64
C LEU A 356 -41.40 10.36 3.83
N MET A 357 -41.98 9.23 3.39
CA MET A 357 -43.29 9.21 2.72
C MET A 357 -44.42 9.66 3.66
N THR A 358 -44.45 9.19 4.90
CA THR A 358 -45.42 9.65 5.91
C THR A 358 -45.29 11.15 6.17
N ARG A 359 -44.08 11.71 6.16
CA ARG A 359 -43.85 13.16 6.29
C ARG A 359 -44.41 13.96 5.11
N ARG A 360 -44.32 13.45 3.87
CA ARG A 360 -44.93 14.06 2.68
C ARG A 360 -46.46 14.04 2.68
N LEU A 361 -47.08 13.04 3.29
CA LEU A 361 -48.55 12.93 3.42
C LEU A 361 -49.14 13.84 4.52
N LEU A 362 -48.30 14.48 5.32
CA LEU A 362 -48.70 15.38 6.42
C LEU A 362 -48.42 16.86 6.12
N THR A 363 -47.78 17.19 4.99
CA THR A 363 -47.66 18.56 4.49
C THR A 363 -48.89 18.93 3.64
N PRO A 364 -49.69 19.94 4.01
CA PRO A 364 -50.79 20.42 3.17
C PRO A 364 -50.27 20.98 1.85
N GLU A 365 -50.90 20.59 0.74
CA GLU A 365 -50.56 21.10 -0.58
C GLU A 365 -51.15 22.51 -0.78
N SER A 366 -50.29 23.52 -0.94
CA SER A 366 -50.72 24.90 -1.21
C SER A 366 -51.23 25.02 -2.65
N PRO A 367 -52.40 25.64 -2.90
CA PRO A 367 -52.98 25.72 -4.24
C PRO A 367 -52.06 26.47 -5.22
N PRO A 368 -52.06 26.10 -6.51
CA PRO A 368 -51.11 26.61 -7.49
C PRO A 368 -51.29 28.11 -7.75
N VAL A 369 -50.18 28.85 -7.70
CA VAL A 369 -50.14 30.28 -8.02
C VAL A 369 -50.36 30.49 -9.52
N ALA A 370 -51.30 31.36 -9.90
CA ALA A 370 -51.61 31.66 -11.29
C ALA A 370 -50.43 32.38 -12.00
N PRO A 371 -50.18 32.09 -13.29
CA PRO A 371 -49.05 32.65 -14.02
C PRO A 371 -49.17 34.17 -14.26
N PRO A 372 -48.04 34.91 -14.31
CA PRO A 372 -48.05 36.36 -14.42
C PRO A 372 -48.57 36.86 -15.78
N ARG A 373 -49.47 37.84 -15.73
CA ARG A 373 -50.14 38.42 -16.90
C ARG A 373 -49.21 39.41 -17.63
N HIS A 374 -48.57 38.95 -18.72
CA HIS A 374 -47.76 39.82 -19.58
C HIS A 374 -48.55 41.04 -20.07
N LYS A 375 -48.00 42.24 -19.89
CA LYS A 375 -48.48 43.47 -20.55
C LYS A 375 -47.95 43.50 -21.98
N LYS A 376 -48.83 43.79 -22.96
CA LYS A 376 -48.40 44.18 -24.31
C LYS A 376 -47.62 45.50 -24.24
N HIS A 377 -46.46 45.56 -24.88
CA HIS A 377 -45.93 46.83 -25.37
C HIS A 377 -46.63 47.16 -26.69
N ASN A 378 -47.15 48.38 -26.83
CA ASN A 378 -47.55 48.93 -28.13
C ASN A 378 -46.31 49.56 -28.77
N THR A 379 -46.02 49.18 -30.02
CA THR A 379 -45.08 49.89 -30.88
C THR A 379 -45.65 51.24 -31.29
N PHE A 380 -44.78 52.25 -31.36
CA PHE A 380 -45.03 53.48 -32.09
C PHE A 380 -43.87 53.69 -33.08
N ASN A 381 -44.21 53.93 -34.35
CA ASN A 381 -43.23 54.16 -35.40
C ASN A 381 -42.79 55.63 -35.40
N ALA A 382 -41.52 55.86 -35.70
CA ALA A 382 -41.02 57.16 -36.17
C ALA A 382 -40.55 57.00 -37.63
N PRO A 383 -40.88 57.92 -38.55
CA PRO A 383 -40.50 57.81 -39.95
C PRO A 383 -39.05 58.26 -40.17
N LEU A 384 -38.39 57.69 -41.18
CA LEU A 384 -37.13 58.19 -41.71
C LEU A 384 -37.40 58.84 -43.08
N GLN A 385 -36.96 60.10 -43.25
CA GLN A 385 -36.76 60.70 -44.57
C GLN A 385 -35.25 60.71 -44.86
N LEU A 386 -34.81 60.05 -45.92
CA LEU A 386 -34.70 60.70 -47.24
C LEU A 386 -34.56 59.62 -48.34
#